data_AF-A0A6N9JMM6-F1
#
_entry.id   AF-A0A6N9JMM6-F1
#
_cell.length_a   1.000
_cell.length_b   1.000
_cell.length_c   1.000
_cell.angle_alpha   90.00
_cell.angle_beta   90.00
_cell.angle_gamma   90.00
#
_symmetry.space_group_name_H-M   'P 1'
#
loop_
_entity.id
_entity.type
_entity.pdbx_description
1 polymer ?
#
loop_
_entity_poly.entity_id
_entity_poly.type
_entity_poly.pdbx_seq_one_letter_code
_entity_poly.pdbx_strand_id
1 'polypeptide(L)'
;MTVYVTGDIHSGLDMQKLRDWELGDSLGSDDYLIIAGDFGFPWDFSAEECADIAWLESRPYTVLFVDGNHERFDHWEERPMEPWHGGLTQRLSDTSSIRRLMRGEVFDLDGSTV
;
A
#
# COMPACT_ATOMS: atom_id res chain seq x y z
N MET A 1 1.15 12.49 -12.20
CA MET A 1 0.89 11.05 -12.07
C MET A 1 2.06 10.25 -12.58
N THR A 2 2.70 9.55 -11.67
CA THR A 2 3.66 8.49 -11.93
C THR A 2 3.31 7.30 -11.05
N VAL A 3 3.34 6.11 -11.63
CA VAL A 3 3.15 4.86 -10.91
C VAL A 3 4.50 4.17 -10.80
N TYR A 4 4.92 3.88 -9.57
CA TYR A 4 6.09 3.06 -9.29
C TYR A 4 5.64 1.71 -8.76
N VAL A 5 6.41 0.66 -9.08
CA VAL A 5 6.10 -0.70 -8.68
C VAL A 5 7.31 -1.32 -7.99
N THR A 6 7.05 -1.96 -6.86
CA THR A 6 8.00 -2.81 -6.13
C THR A 6 7.25 -4.03 -5.57
N GLY A 7 7.88 -4.85 -4.74
CA GLY A 7 7.26 -5.96 -4.03
C GLY A 7 8.09 -6.35 -2.82
N ASP A 8 7.63 -7.36 -2.08
CA ASP A 8 8.41 -8.02 -1.03
C ASP A 8 8.94 -7.03 0.02
N ILE A 9 8.04 -6.27 0.64
CA ILE A 9 8.39 -5.36 1.74
C ILE A 9 8.43 -6.12 3.07
N HIS A 10 7.58 -7.13 3.25
CA HIS A 10 7.59 -8.03 4.41
C HIS A 10 7.57 -7.29 5.76
N SER A 11 6.68 -6.29 5.89
CA SER A 11 6.66 -5.40 7.05
C SER A 11 8.04 -4.76 7.26
N GLY A 12 8.52 -4.61 8.49
CA GLY A 12 9.83 -4.03 8.81
C GLY A 12 11.06 -4.76 8.23
N LEU A 13 10.92 -5.97 7.67
CA LEU A 13 12.06 -6.77 7.19
C LEU A 13 12.78 -6.13 6.00
N ASP A 14 12.03 -5.65 5.01
CA ASP A 14 12.60 -5.05 3.79
C ASP A 14 12.20 -3.56 3.60
N MET A 15 11.68 -2.91 4.66
CA MET A 15 11.31 -1.47 4.63
C MET A 15 12.44 -0.54 4.22
N GLN A 16 13.70 -0.92 4.44
CA GLN A 16 14.85 -0.12 4.00
C GLN A 16 14.87 0.11 2.49
N LYS A 17 14.29 -0.79 1.67
CA LYS A 17 14.13 -0.58 0.22
C LYS A 17 13.37 0.73 -0.09
N LEU A 18 12.40 1.09 0.73
CA LEU A 18 11.60 2.30 0.56
C LEU A 18 12.26 3.52 1.20
N ARG A 19 12.96 3.34 2.32
CA ARG A 19 13.65 4.43 3.02
C ARG A 19 14.88 4.93 2.27
N ASP A 20 15.58 4.03 1.58
CA ASP A 20 16.74 4.35 0.75
C ASP A 20 16.34 4.80 -0.68
N TRP A 21 15.05 4.80 -1.01
CA TRP A 21 14.55 5.20 -2.32
C TRP A 21 14.42 6.72 -2.46
N GLU A 22 15.53 7.38 -2.80
CA GLU A 22 15.63 8.85 -2.91
C GLU A 22 14.58 9.47 -3.85
N LEU A 23 14.23 8.79 -4.95
CA LEU A 23 13.21 9.29 -5.88
C LEU A 23 11.82 9.37 -5.23
N GLY A 24 11.54 8.52 -4.24
CA GLY A 24 10.30 8.55 -3.46
C GLY A 24 10.09 9.86 -2.70
N ASP A 25 11.16 10.61 -2.40
CA ASP A 25 11.10 11.94 -1.79
C ASP A 25 10.63 13.05 -2.72
N SER A 26 10.63 12.81 -4.04
CA SER A 26 10.17 13.77 -5.03
C SER A 26 8.69 13.60 -5.42
N LEU A 27 8.04 12.54 -4.96
CA LEU A 27 6.65 12.21 -5.31
C LEU A 27 5.64 13.15 -4.66
N GLY A 28 4.52 13.36 -5.34
CA GLY A 28 3.39 14.17 -4.88
C GLY A 28 2.13 13.35 -4.56
N SER A 29 1.04 14.06 -4.26
CA SER A 29 -0.28 13.47 -3.94
C SER A 29 -0.93 12.71 -5.07
N ASP A 30 -0.54 13.05 -6.30
CA ASP A 30 -1.09 12.46 -7.51
C ASP A 30 -0.19 11.33 -8.01
N ASP A 31 0.68 10.76 -7.17
CA ASP A 31 1.54 9.63 -7.53
C ASP A 31 1.18 8.38 -6.69
N TYR A 32 1.50 7.21 -7.23
CA TYR A 32 1.23 5.92 -6.59
C TYR A 32 2.49 5.07 -6.47
N LEU A 33 2.62 4.39 -5.33
CA LEU A 33 3.52 3.26 -5.17
C LEU A 33 2.69 1.98 -5.07
N ILE A 34 2.86 1.06 -6.00
CA ILE A 34 2.23 -0.26 -5.98
C ILE A 34 3.23 -1.29 -5.43
N ILE A 35 2.83 -2.01 -4.40
CA ILE A 35 3.55 -3.15 -3.83
C ILE A 35 2.89 -4.43 -4.36
N ALA A 36 3.58 -5.10 -5.26
CA ALA A 36 3.09 -6.23 -6.06
C ALA A 36 3.13 -7.58 -5.31
N GLY A 37 2.74 -7.58 -4.04
CA GLY A 37 2.76 -8.74 -3.15
C GLY A 37 3.71 -8.58 -1.96
N ASP A 38 3.42 -9.33 -0.91
CA ASP A 38 4.19 -9.42 0.34
C ASP A 38 4.42 -8.04 0.96
N PHE A 39 3.32 -7.27 1.11
CA PHE A 39 3.37 -5.98 1.79
C PHE A 39 3.68 -6.15 3.29
N GLY A 40 3.07 -7.16 3.92
CA GLY A 40 3.35 -7.55 5.30
C GLY A 40 2.74 -6.69 6.40
N PHE A 41 2.16 -5.53 6.08
CA PHE A 41 1.47 -4.69 7.06
C PHE A 41 -0.07 -4.83 6.99
N PRO A 42 -0.77 -4.72 8.13
CA PRO A 42 -0.23 -4.85 9.49
C PRO A 42 -0.03 -6.33 9.83
N TRP A 43 0.78 -6.62 10.84
CA TRP A 43 1.01 -7.96 11.35
C TRP A 43 0.60 -8.05 12.82
N ASP A 44 1.33 -7.40 13.72
CA ASP A 44 1.17 -7.54 15.18
C ASP A 44 0.88 -6.22 15.91
N PHE A 45 0.89 -5.10 15.20
CA PHE A 45 0.79 -3.75 15.72
C PHE A 45 1.83 -3.43 16.80
N SER A 46 3.03 -4.00 16.68
CA SER A 46 4.17 -3.59 17.49
C SER A 46 4.48 -2.10 17.31
N ALA A 47 5.19 -1.50 18.27
CA ALA A 47 5.53 -0.08 18.22
C ALA A 47 6.39 0.27 16.99
N GLU A 48 7.27 -0.64 16.57
CA GLU A 48 8.09 -0.51 15.38
C GLU A 48 7.24 -0.57 14.12
N GLU A 49 6.34 -1.56 14.02
CA GLU A 49 5.38 -1.66 12.92
C GLU A 49 4.51 -0.41 12.80
N CYS A 50 3.97 0.08 13.92
CA CYS A 50 3.15 1.29 13.93
C CYS A 50 3.95 2.52 13.45
N ALA A 51 5.26 2.58 13.74
CA ALA A 51 6.13 3.67 13.27
C ALA A 51 6.41 3.58 11.77
N ASP A 52 6.57 2.37 11.24
CA ASP A 52 6.72 2.12 9.80
C ASP A 52 5.44 2.46 9.03
N ILE A 53 4.27 2.05 9.52
CA ILE A 53 2.97 2.42 8.97
C ILE A 53 2.81 3.94 8.99
N ALA A 54 3.08 4.59 10.12
CA ALA A 54 2.98 6.05 10.22
C ALA A 54 3.95 6.76 9.25
N TRP A 55 5.14 6.21 9.03
CA TRP A 55 6.06 6.73 8.03
C TRP A 55 5.51 6.59 6.60
N LEU A 56 4.95 5.44 6.24
CA LEU A 56 4.29 5.23 4.94
C LEU A 56 3.09 6.18 4.76
N GLU A 57 2.26 6.34 5.78
CA GLU A 57 1.11 7.25 5.76
C GLU A 57 1.51 8.73 5.72
N SER A 58 2.70 9.07 6.22
CA SER A 58 3.24 10.44 6.12
C SER A 58 3.71 10.81 4.71
N ARG A 59 3.87 9.83 3.82
CA ARG A 59 4.31 10.07 2.45
C ARG A 59 3.21 10.83 1.69
N PRO A 60 3.60 11.75 0.78
CA PRO A 60 2.63 12.53 0.04
C PRO A 60 1.84 11.67 -0.96
N TYR A 61 2.42 10.58 -1.44
CA TYR A 61 1.82 9.66 -2.40
C TYR A 61 0.97 8.56 -1.74
N THR A 62 0.12 7.92 -2.54
CA THR A 62 -0.73 6.81 -2.08
C THR A 62 0.00 5.48 -2.23
N VAL A 63 -0.02 4.65 -1.18
CA VAL A 63 0.53 3.29 -1.22
C VAL A 63 -0.60 2.32 -1.55
N LEU A 64 -0.42 1.56 -2.62
CA LEU A 64 -1.31 0.50 -3.06
C LEU A 64 -0.59 -0.83 -2.92
N PHE A 65 -1.31 -1.90 -2.63
CA PHE A 65 -0.73 -3.24 -2.69
C PHE A 65 -1.75 -4.28 -3.16
N VAL A 66 -1.23 -5.33 -3.80
CA VAL A 66 -1.97 -6.58 -4.04
C VAL A 66 -1.43 -7.65 -3.10
N ASP A 67 -2.24 -8.65 -2.78
CA ASP A 67 -1.84 -9.71 -1.88
C ASP A 67 -0.71 -10.58 -2.47
N GLY A 68 0.32 -10.83 -1.68
CA GLY A 68 1.21 -11.98 -1.82
C GLY A 68 0.73 -13.15 -0.95
N ASN A 69 1.67 -13.82 -0.30
CA ASN A 69 1.40 -14.88 0.67
C ASN A 69 1.72 -14.49 2.13
N HIS A 70 2.40 -13.37 2.36
CA HIS A 70 2.76 -12.88 3.68
C HIS A 70 1.91 -11.69 4.14
N GLU A 71 0.59 -11.78 3.95
CA GLU A 71 -0.38 -10.81 4.43
C GLU A 71 -1.16 -11.36 5.62
N ARG A 72 -1.56 -10.45 6.50
CA ARG A 72 -2.46 -10.77 7.59
C ARG A 72 -3.91 -10.82 7.10
N PHE A 73 -4.27 -11.92 6.43
CA PHE A 73 -5.56 -12.06 5.76
C PHE A 73 -6.77 -11.90 6.69
N ASP A 74 -6.70 -12.40 7.93
CA ASP A 74 -7.75 -12.23 8.94
C ASP A 74 -8.04 -10.75 9.21
N HIS A 75 -6.98 -9.94 9.35
CA HIS A 75 -7.14 -8.50 9.55
C HIS A 75 -7.79 -7.83 8.33
N TRP A 76 -7.31 -8.13 7.13
CA TRP A 76 -7.79 -7.49 5.91
C TRP A 76 -9.21 -7.93 5.55
N GLU A 77 -9.62 -9.18 5.81
CA GLU A 77 -10.99 -9.64 5.59
C GLU A 77 -12.03 -8.84 6.39
N GLU A 78 -11.66 -8.35 7.58
CA GLU A 78 -12.53 -7.52 8.42
C GLU A 78 -12.61 -6.06 7.97
N ARG A 79 -11.82 -5.63 6.97
CA ARG A 79 -11.84 -4.25 6.50
C ARG A 79 -12.99 -3.98 5.53
N PRO A 80 -13.65 -2.82 5.64
CA PRO A 80 -14.75 -2.50 4.73
C PRO A 80 -14.20 -2.38 3.31
N MET A 81 -14.86 -3.05 2.37
CA MET A 81 -14.61 -2.83 0.96
C MET A 81 -15.23 -1.50 0.53
N GLU A 82 -14.53 -0.76 -0.31
CA GLU A 82 -15.02 0.47 -0.90
C GLU A 82 -14.69 0.56 -2.39
N PRO A 83 -15.60 1.09 -3.23
CA PRO A 83 -15.27 1.43 -4.61
C PRO A 83 -14.21 2.53 -4.66
N TRP A 84 -13.18 2.32 -5.46
CA TRP A 84 -12.11 3.28 -5.67
C TRP A 84 -11.51 3.06 -7.06
N HIS A 85 -11.45 4.12 -7.88
CA HIS A 85 -10.83 4.11 -9.21
C HIS A 85 -11.28 2.94 -10.12
N GLY A 86 -12.56 2.59 -10.11
CA GLY A 86 -13.12 1.56 -10.99
C GLY A 86 -13.13 0.13 -10.42
N GLY A 87 -12.42 -0.13 -9.31
CA GLY A 87 -12.42 -1.42 -8.62
C GLY A 87 -12.79 -1.32 -7.15
N LEU A 88 -12.71 -2.44 -6.44
CA LEU A 88 -12.88 -2.49 -4.98
C LEU A 88 -11.54 -2.44 -4.27
N THR A 89 -11.48 -1.72 -3.15
CA THR A 89 -10.29 -1.65 -2.28
C THR A 89 -10.66 -1.78 -0.81
N GLN A 90 -9.66 -1.98 0.04
CA GLN A 90 -9.78 -1.85 1.49
C GLN A 90 -8.67 -0.93 1.99
N ARG A 91 -9.00 0.08 2.80
CA ARG A 91 -7.98 0.88 3.50
C ARG A 91 -7.51 0.19 4.77
N LEU A 92 -6.26 0.47 5.15
CA LEU A 92 -5.71 0.04 6.45
C LEU A 92 -6.54 0.62 7.62
N SER A 93 -6.91 1.89 7.52
CA SER A 93 -7.83 2.59 8.43
C SER A 93 -8.67 3.61 7.65
N ASP A 94 -9.73 4.15 8.24
CA ASP A 94 -10.63 5.09 7.55
C ASP A 94 -9.93 6.33 6.99
N THR A 95 -8.79 6.71 7.56
CA THR A 95 -7.99 7.87 7.15
C THR A 95 -6.67 7.51 6.47
N SER A 96 -6.36 6.22 6.31
CA SER A 96 -5.08 5.78 5.76
C SER A 96 -4.97 6.04 4.26
N SER A 97 -3.77 6.43 3.81
CA SER A 97 -3.40 6.45 2.39
C SER A 97 -2.98 5.07 1.87
N ILE A 98 -2.87 4.07 2.73
CA ILE A 98 -2.51 2.70 2.35
C ILE A 98 -3.78 1.92 1.98
N ARG A 99 -3.81 1.35 0.76
CA ARG A 99 -4.94 0.57 0.23
C ARG A 99 -4.52 -0.79 -0.32
N ARG A 100 -5.28 -1.80 0.05
CA ARG A 100 -5.33 -3.10 -0.60
C ARG A 100 -6.20 -3.00 -1.85
N LEU A 101 -5.64 -3.36 -3.00
CA LEU A 101 -6.38 -3.53 -4.25
C LEU A 101 -6.98 -4.94 -4.27
N MET A 102 -8.30 -5.06 -4.45
CA MET A 102 -8.94 -6.37 -4.45
C MET A 102 -8.60 -7.17 -5.72
N ARG A 103 -8.36 -8.47 -5.53
CA ARG A 103 -8.01 -9.38 -6.62
C ARG A 103 -9.14 -9.47 -7.66
N GLY A 104 -8.76 -9.45 -8.94
CA GLY A 104 -9.69 -9.58 -10.07
C GLY A 104 -10.36 -8.28 -10.51
N GLU A 105 -10.08 -7.18 -9.83
CA GLU A 105 -10.52 -5.84 -10.21
C GLU A 105 -9.53 -5.19 -11.20
N VAL A 106 -9.98 -4.18 -11.94
CA VAL A 106 -9.14 -3.34 -12.82
C VAL A 106 -9.29 -1.90 -12.34
N PHE A 107 -8.17 -1.18 -12.20
CA PHE A 107 -8.16 0.18 -11.65
C PHE A 107 -7.71 1.20 -12.69
N ASP A 108 -8.41 2.33 -12.78
CA ASP A 108 -8.03 3.49 -13.58
C ASP A 108 -7.24 4.50 -12.73
N LEU A 109 -5.94 4.56 -12.96
CA LEU A 109 -5.01 5.50 -12.33
C LEU A 109 -4.61 6.56 -13.36
N ASP A 110 -5.37 7.67 -13.40
CA ASP A 110 -5.19 8.80 -14.34
C ASP A 110 -5.22 8.39 -15.82
N GLY A 111 -6.24 7.61 -16.20
CA GLY A 111 -6.40 7.11 -17.57
C GLY A 111 -5.46 5.96 -17.94
N SER A 112 -4.63 5.49 -17.01
CA SER A 112 -3.89 4.23 -17.14
C SER A 112 -4.63 3.12 -16.40
N THR A 113 -4.85 1.98 -17.06
CA THR A 113 -5.49 0.83 -16.42
C THR A 113 -4.44 -0.15 -15.92
N VAL A 114 -4.58 -0.58 -14.66
CA VAL A 114 -3.72 -1.56 -13.98
C VAL A 114 -4.53 -2.69 -13.38
#